data_AF-A0A2Y9JDK3-F1
#
_entry.id   AF-A0A2Y9JDK3-F1
#
_cell.length_a   1.000
_cell.length_b   1.000
_cell.length_c   1.000
_cell.angle_alpha   90.00
_cell.angle_beta   90.00
_cell.angle_gamma   90.00
#
_symmetry.space_group_name_H-M   'P 1'
#
loop_
_entity.id
_entity.type
_entity.pdbx_description
1 polymer ?
#
loop_
_entity_poly.entity_id
_entity_poly.type
_entity_poly.pdbx_seq_one_letter_code
_entity_poly.pdbx_strand_id
1 'polypeptide(L)'
;MALFRCVWSVLSALGKSGSDLCAGCGSRLRSPFSFAYVPRCFSSTANSYPKKPLTSYVRFSKEQLPIFKAQNPDAKNSELIRKIAQLWRELPDSEKKIYEDAYRADWQAYKEEINRIQEQLTPSQIVSLEKEIQQKRLKKKALIKKRELTMLGKPKRPRSAYNIFIAERFQETKDGTSQVKLKTINENWKNLSSSQKQVYIQLANDDKIRYYNEMKSWEEQMMEVGRNDLLRRTVKHQRKVDTEEY
;
A
#
# COMPACT_ATOMS: atom_id res chain seq x y z
N MET A 1 -15.07 38.39 -34.72
CA MET A 1 -16.47 38.13 -35.12
C MET A 1 -16.66 36.62 -35.02
N ALA A 2 -17.19 36.10 -33.91
CA ALA A 2 -18.59 35.64 -33.77
C ALA A 2 -18.95 34.73 -34.97
N LEU A 3 -19.28 33.44 -34.83
CA LEU A 3 -20.36 32.77 -34.08
C LEU A 3 -20.02 31.24 -34.21
N PHE A 4 -20.21 30.35 -33.25
CA PHE A 4 -21.50 29.83 -32.83
C PHE A 4 -21.34 29.03 -31.53
N ARG A 5 -22.26 29.33 -30.60
CA ARG A 5 -22.61 28.56 -29.41
C ARG A 5 -23.54 27.38 -29.78
N CYS A 6 -23.76 26.51 -28.78
CA CYS A 6 -24.82 25.49 -28.64
C CYS A 6 -24.43 24.13 -29.26
N VAL A 7 -24.58 22.98 -28.59
CA VAL A 7 -25.82 22.50 -27.95
C VAL A 7 -25.51 21.61 -26.73
N TRP A 8 -26.27 21.84 -25.65
CA TRP A 8 -26.40 20.98 -24.47
C TRP A 8 -27.91 20.68 -24.33
N SER A 9 -28.32 19.41 -24.39
CA SER A 9 -29.57 18.80 -23.84
C SER A 9 -29.72 17.39 -24.40
N VAL A 10 -29.64 16.32 -23.60
CA VAL A 10 -30.72 15.66 -22.82
C VAL A 10 -31.81 15.05 -23.73
N LEU A 11 -31.89 13.71 -23.79
CA LEU A 11 -32.98 12.93 -23.16
C LEU A 11 -32.80 11.40 -23.33
N SER A 12 -33.23 10.72 -22.27
CA SER A 12 -33.29 9.28 -22.01
C SER A 12 -34.23 8.49 -22.92
N ALA A 13 -34.00 7.18 -23.07
CA ALA A 13 -35.07 6.17 -23.14
C ALA A 13 -34.54 4.73 -23.07
N LEU A 14 -35.11 3.95 -22.12
CA LEU A 14 -35.56 2.53 -22.22
C LEU A 14 -34.55 1.44 -22.65
N GLY A 15 -34.36 0.30 -21.99
CA GLY A 15 -35.06 -0.35 -20.88
C GLY A 15 -34.70 -1.85 -20.82
N LYS A 16 -35.31 -2.55 -19.85
CA LYS A 16 -35.57 -4.02 -19.77
C LYS A 16 -34.37 -4.95 -19.57
N SER A 17 -34.19 -5.52 -18.37
CA SER A 17 -34.78 -6.76 -17.84
C SER A 17 -34.25 -8.04 -18.51
N GLY A 18 -33.49 -8.83 -17.75
CA GLY A 18 -33.06 -10.18 -18.13
C GLY A 18 -32.74 -10.99 -16.88
N SER A 19 -33.80 -11.52 -16.26
CA SER A 19 -33.75 -12.53 -15.21
C SER A 19 -33.66 -13.90 -15.88
N ASP A 20 -32.50 -14.54 -15.85
CA ASP A 20 -32.37 -15.94 -16.24
C ASP A 20 -32.72 -16.85 -15.07
N LEU A 21 -33.89 -17.47 -15.21
CA LEU A 21 -34.35 -18.62 -14.43
C LEU A 21 -33.64 -19.87 -14.96
N CYS A 22 -32.87 -20.54 -14.11
CA CYS A 22 -32.47 -21.92 -14.36
C CYS A 22 -33.12 -22.79 -13.27
N ALA A 23 -34.26 -23.40 -13.61
CA ALA A 23 -34.91 -24.44 -12.82
C ALA A 23 -34.27 -25.80 -13.17
N GLY A 24 -33.79 -26.50 -12.15
CA GLY A 24 -33.31 -27.87 -12.25
C GLY A 24 -33.42 -28.57 -10.89
N CYS A 25 -34.48 -29.35 -10.74
CA CYS A 25 -34.81 -30.15 -9.55
C CYS A 25 -33.72 -31.16 -9.16
N GLY A 26 -33.59 -31.41 -7.86
CA GLY A 26 -32.83 -32.53 -7.30
C GLY A 26 -32.87 -32.55 -5.78
N SER A 27 -33.89 -33.21 -5.25
CA SER A 27 -34.24 -33.35 -3.83
C SER A 27 -33.18 -34.07 -2.98
N ARG A 28 -32.94 -33.56 -1.76
CA ARG A 28 -32.72 -34.38 -0.55
C ARG A 28 -32.89 -33.55 0.72
N LEU A 29 -33.88 -33.93 1.52
CA LEU A 29 -34.21 -33.37 2.82
C LEU A 29 -33.19 -33.80 3.89
N ARG A 30 -33.02 -32.89 4.86
CA ARG A 30 -32.71 -33.11 6.29
C ARG A 30 -31.23 -33.13 6.71
N SER A 31 -30.78 -32.00 7.25
CA SER A 31 -30.08 -31.96 8.55
C SER A 31 -30.17 -30.55 9.15
N PRO A 32 -30.67 -30.38 10.40
CA PRO A 32 -30.74 -29.10 11.07
C PRO A 32 -29.46 -28.91 11.91
N PHE A 33 -28.32 -28.76 11.24
CA PHE A 33 -27.16 -28.19 11.92
C PHE A 33 -27.09 -26.73 11.52
N SER A 34 -27.40 -25.87 12.49
CA SER A 34 -27.23 -24.43 12.46
C SER A 34 -25.91 -24.09 11.77
N PHE A 35 -25.99 -23.72 10.50
CA PHE A 35 -24.99 -22.89 9.87
C PHE A 35 -25.12 -21.57 10.60
N ALA A 36 -24.40 -21.44 11.72
CA ALA A 36 -24.11 -20.14 12.28
C ALA A 36 -23.50 -19.36 11.13
N TYR A 37 -24.31 -18.48 10.56
CA TYR A 37 -23.88 -17.49 9.61
C TYR A 37 -22.84 -16.66 10.36
N VAL A 38 -21.57 -17.06 10.28
CA VAL A 38 -20.47 -16.22 10.71
C VAL A 38 -20.54 -15.06 9.75
N PRO A 39 -21.01 -13.87 10.16
CA PRO A 39 -21.09 -12.76 9.24
C PRO A 39 -19.65 -12.48 8.88
N ARG A 40 -19.29 -12.73 7.62
CA ARG A 40 -18.06 -12.21 7.05
C ARG A 40 -18.24 -10.71 6.87
N CYS A 41 -18.37 -9.98 7.97
CA CYS A 41 -18.36 -8.54 8.00
C CYS A 41 -17.02 -8.08 8.55
N PHE A 42 -15.95 -8.43 7.83
CA PHE A 42 -14.74 -7.60 7.80
C PHE A 42 -14.91 -6.54 6.70
N SER A 43 -16.02 -5.82 6.73
CA SER A 43 -16.17 -4.59 5.98
C SER A 43 -15.45 -3.53 6.79
N SER A 44 -14.22 -3.16 6.38
CA SER A 44 -13.49 -2.03 6.99
C SER A 44 -14.41 -0.82 7.05
N THR A 45 -14.75 -0.38 8.27
CA THR A 45 -15.59 0.79 8.51
C THR A 45 -14.98 2.05 7.92
N ALA A 46 -13.65 2.09 7.78
CA ALA A 46 -12.94 3.17 7.14
C ALA A 46 -13.09 3.23 5.61
N ASN A 47 -13.56 2.17 4.94
CA ASN A 47 -13.79 2.20 3.49
C ASN A 47 -15.19 2.72 3.13
N SER A 48 -16.17 2.62 4.04
CA SER A 48 -17.51 3.21 3.89
C SER A 48 -17.57 4.68 4.31
N TYR A 49 -16.52 5.22 4.93
CA TYR A 49 -16.44 6.62 5.29
C TYR A 49 -16.24 7.50 4.04
N PRO A 50 -17.07 8.54 3.82
CA PRO A 50 -17.01 9.31 2.59
C PRO A 50 -15.68 10.06 2.49
N LYS A 51 -15.17 10.14 1.25
CA LYS A 51 -13.93 10.85 0.93
C LYS A 51 -14.25 12.33 0.69
N LYS A 52 -13.29 13.19 1.02
CA LYS A 52 -13.38 14.61 0.68
C LYS A 52 -13.57 14.79 -0.83
N PRO A 53 -14.40 15.75 -1.26
CA PRO A 53 -14.62 16.01 -2.68
C PRO A 53 -13.36 16.56 -3.35
N LEU A 54 -13.31 16.42 -4.67
CA LEU A 54 -12.17 16.88 -5.48
C LEU A 54 -12.16 18.40 -5.52
N THR A 55 -11.00 19.01 -5.27
CA THR A 55 -10.81 20.45 -5.43
C THR A 55 -10.97 20.88 -6.88
N SER A 56 -11.19 22.18 -7.11
CA SER A 56 -11.42 22.77 -8.44
C SER A 56 -10.37 22.33 -9.47
N TYR A 57 -9.08 22.48 -9.16
CA TYR A 57 -7.99 22.04 -10.03
C TYR A 57 -7.99 20.52 -10.28
N VAL A 58 -8.21 19.69 -9.24
CA VAL A 58 -8.17 18.23 -9.40
C VAL A 58 -9.35 17.75 -10.25
N ARG A 59 -10.50 18.41 -10.13
CA ARG A 59 -11.67 18.18 -10.98
C ARG A 59 -11.35 18.51 -12.44
N PHE A 60 -10.84 19.71 -12.72
CA PHE A 60 -10.37 20.10 -14.06
C PHE A 60 -9.32 19.11 -14.60
N SER A 61 -8.32 18.76 -13.80
CA SER A 61 -7.27 17.82 -14.21
C SER A 61 -7.80 16.43 -14.51
N LYS A 62 -8.83 15.96 -13.80
CA LYS A 62 -9.48 14.66 -14.04
C LYS A 62 -10.24 14.65 -15.36
N GLU A 63 -10.86 15.77 -15.74
CA GLU A 63 -11.59 15.94 -17.00
C GLU A 63 -10.63 16.07 -18.19
N GLN A 64 -9.55 16.84 -18.05
CA GLN A 64 -8.61 17.10 -19.15
C GLN A 64 -7.64 15.95 -19.41
N LEU A 65 -7.25 15.18 -18.38
CA LEU A 65 -6.29 14.09 -18.53
C LEU A 65 -6.65 13.06 -19.63
N PRO A 66 -7.88 12.52 -19.73
CA PRO A 66 -8.24 11.59 -20.80
C PRO A 66 -8.16 12.24 -22.19
N ILE A 67 -8.52 13.52 -22.33
CA ILE A 67 -8.43 14.26 -23.60
C ILE A 67 -6.97 14.37 -24.04
N PHE A 68 -6.10 14.80 -23.12
CA PHE A 68 -4.66 14.91 -23.37
C PHE A 68 -4.01 13.56 -23.67
N LYS A 69 -4.50 12.49 -23.01
CA LYS A 69 -4.01 11.13 -23.24
C LYS A 69 -4.48 10.56 -24.57
N ALA A 70 -5.70 10.88 -25.02
CA ALA A 70 -6.17 10.53 -26.35
C ALA A 70 -5.38 11.24 -27.46
N GLN A 71 -5.03 12.52 -27.23
CA GLN A 71 -4.18 13.29 -28.16
C GLN A 71 -2.72 12.87 -28.14
N ASN A 72 -2.23 12.34 -27.01
CA ASN A 72 -0.84 11.91 -26.83
C ASN A 72 -0.81 10.51 -26.17
N PRO A 73 -1.15 9.43 -26.91
CA PRO A 73 -1.24 8.07 -26.34
C PRO A 73 0.06 7.60 -25.70
N ASP A 74 1.20 7.95 -26.28
CA ASP A 74 2.53 7.50 -25.84
C ASP A 74 3.13 8.37 -24.72
N ALA A 75 2.56 9.56 -24.47
CA ALA A 75 3.11 10.48 -23.48
C ALA A 75 2.91 9.97 -22.04
N LYS A 76 3.89 10.23 -21.18
CA LYS A 76 3.81 9.90 -19.75
C LYS A 76 2.80 10.82 -19.06
N ASN A 77 1.97 10.26 -18.19
CA ASN A 77 0.97 11.03 -17.44
C ASN A 77 1.60 12.21 -16.67
N SER A 78 2.84 12.09 -16.19
CA SER A 78 3.54 13.19 -15.51
C SER A 78 3.72 14.44 -16.38
N GLU A 79 3.95 14.26 -17.68
CA GLU A 79 4.11 15.37 -18.63
C GLU A 79 2.75 15.97 -19.00
N LEU A 80 1.74 15.13 -19.18
CA LEU A 80 0.37 15.58 -19.44
C LEU A 80 -0.19 16.39 -18.27
N ILE A 81 -0.01 15.91 -17.04
CA ILE A 81 -0.41 16.65 -15.84
C ILE A 81 0.34 17.98 -15.71
N ARG A 82 1.62 18.04 -16.12
CA ARG A 82 2.38 19.30 -16.13
C ARG A 82 1.78 20.31 -17.12
N LYS A 83 1.42 19.86 -18.33
CA LYS A 83 0.73 20.69 -19.33
C LYS A 83 -0.64 21.17 -18.84
N ILE A 84 -1.44 20.26 -18.26
CA ILE A 84 -2.75 20.59 -17.67
C ILE A 84 -2.62 21.61 -16.52
N ALA A 85 -1.59 21.49 -15.68
CA ALA A 85 -1.31 22.45 -14.62
C ALA A 85 -0.93 23.83 -15.15
N GLN A 86 -0.32 23.91 -16.34
CA GLN A 86 -0.07 25.17 -17.03
C GLN A 86 -1.37 25.76 -17.58
N LEU A 87 -2.19 24.96 -18.27
CA LEU A 87 -3.48 25.40 -18.79
C LEU A 87 -4.41 25.91 -17.68
N TRP A 88 -4.43 25.24 -16.54
CA TRP A 88 -5.18 25.72 -15.38
C TRP A 88 -4.73 27.10 -14.90
N ARG A 89 -3.42 27.40 -14.95
CA ARG A 89 -2.91 28.73 -14.56
C ARG A 89 -3.36 29.81 -15.55
N GLU A 90 -3.33 29.50 -16.84
CA GLU A 90 -3.73 30.37 -17.95
C GLU A 90 -5.25 30.52 -18.08
N LEU A 91 -6.03 29.61 -17.51
CA LEU A 91 -7.49 29.61 -17.56
C LEU A 91 -8.07 30.90 -16.95
N PRO A 92 -9.05 31.56 -17.59
CA PRO A 92 -9.67 32.76 -17.03
C PRO A 92 -10.41 32.44 -15.72
N ASP A 93 -10.44 33.41 -14.81
CA ASP A 93 -11.05 33.22 -13.49
C ASP A 93 -12.54 32.93 -13.57
N SER A 94 -13.23 33.37 -14.63
CA SER A 94 -14.63 33.04 -14.90
C SER A 94 -14.87 31.54 -15.07
N GLU A 95 -13.94 30.83 -15.72
CA GLU A 95 -14.03 29.38 -15.92
C GLU A 95 -13.57 28.62 -14.67
N LYS A 96 -12.51 29.10 -14.01
CA LYS A 96 -12.08 28.56 -12.70
C LYS A 96 -13.21 28.61 -11.68
N LYS A 97 -13.98 29.71 -11.68
CA LYS A 97 -15.11 29.91 -10.76
C LYS A 97 -16.19 28.83 -10.88
N ILE A 98 -16.45 28.31 -12.08
CA ILE A 98 -17.40 27.20 -12.28
C ILE A 98 -16.95 25.96 -11.49
N TYR A 99 -15.65 25.64 -11.54
CA TYR A 99 -15.07 24.53 -10.80
C TYR A 99 -15.04 24.77 -9.29
N GLU A 100 -14.83 26.01 -8.86
CA GLU A 100 -14.86 26.39 -7.44
C GLU A 100 -16.27 26.30 -6.86
N ASP A 101 -17.28 26.80 -7.56
CA ASP A 101 -18.67 26.74 -7.12
C ASP A 101 -19.16 25.29 -7.07
N ALA A 102 -18.76 24.46 -8.04
CA ALA A 102 -19.04 23.02 -8.00
C ALA A 102 -18.33 22.32 -6.83
N TYR A 103 -17.09 22.69 -6.51
CA TYR A 103 -16.39 22.19 -5.32
C TYR A 103 -17.08 22.63 -4.02
N ARG A 104 -17.55 23.87 -3.94
CA ARG A 104 -18.29 24.38 -2.77
C ARG A 104 -19.59 23.60 -2.56
N ALA A 105 -20.35 23.33 -3.62
CA ALA A 105 -21.57 22.53 -3.55
C ALA A 105 -21.30 21.10 -3.04
N ASP A 106 -20.32 20.42 -3.65
CA ASP A 106 -19.89 19.09 -3.20
C ASP A 106 -19.41 19.10 -1.74
N TRP A 107 -18.74 20.16 -1.30
CA TRP A 107 -18.24 20.29 0.06
C TRP A 107 -19.39 20.40 1.08
N GLN A 108 -20.46 21.12 0.75
CA GLN A 108 -21.65 21.16 1.61
C GLN A 108 -22.31 19.78 1.70
N ALA A 109 -22.53 19.10 0.56
CA ALA A 109 -23.08 17.75 0.54
C ALA A 109 -22.21 16.75 1.35
N TYR A 110 -20.88 16.85 1.21
CA TYR A 110 -19.95 16.05 2.00
C TYR A 110 -20.06 16.32 3.50
N LYS A 111 -20.19 17.60 3.90
CA LYS A 111 -20.33 17.99 5.30
C LYS A 111 -21.63 17.43 5.90
N GLU A 112 -22.74 17.55 5.17
CA GLU A 112 -24.03 16.98 5.59
C GLU A 112 -23.96 15.46 5.75
N GLU A 113 -23.36 14.76 4.79
CA GLU A 113 -23.22 13.30 4.85
C GLU A 113 -22.33 12.85 6.00
N ILE A 114 -21.22 13.55 6.25
CA ILE A 114 -20.34 13.28 7.38
C ILE A 114 -21.08 13.47 8.71
N ASN A 115 -21.85 14.54 8.85
CA ASN A 115 -22.62 14.81 10.07
C ASN A 115 -23.66 13.70 10.31
N ARG A 116 -24.40 13.29 9.27
CA ARG A 116 -25.36 12.17 9.34
C ARG A 116 -24.69 10.87 9.80
N ILE A 117 -23.54 10.54 9.22
CA ILE A 117 -22.79 9.34 9.59
C ILE A 117 -22.29 9.46 11.05
N GLN A 118 -21.77 10.62 11.46
CA GLN A 118 -21.28 10.83 12.82
C GLN A 118 -22.39 10.65 13.87
N GLU A 119 -23.60 11.13 13.58
CA GLU A 119 -24.77 10.94 14.45
C GLU A 119 -25.19 9.47 14.56
N GLN A 120 -25.01 8.68 13.49
CA GLN A 120 -25.36 7.25 13.46
C GLN A 120 -24.30 6.33 14.08
N LEU A 121 -23.07 6.82 14.30
CA LEU A 121 -21.96 6.00 14.78
C LEU A 121 -22.03 5.77 16.28
N THR A 122 -21.89 4.51 16.68
CA THR A 122 -21.72 4.13 18.09
C THR A 122 -20.30 4.44 18.58
N PRO A 123 -20.09 4.69 19.90
CA PRO A 123 -18.76 4.96 20.44
C PRO A 123 -17.71 3.87 20.12
N SER A 124 -18.12 2.60 20.08
CA SER A 124 -17.22 1.49 19.73
C SER A 124 -16.79 1.53 18.26
N GLN A 125 -17.69 1.90 17.35
CA GLN A 125 -17.36 2.10 15.93
C GLN A 125 -16.44 3.30 15.72
N ILE A 126 -16.63 4.39 16.48
CA ILE A 126 -15.74 5.57 16.44
C ILE A 126 -14.31 5.17 16.81
N VAL A 127 -14.13 4.48 17.95
CA VAL A 127 -12.81 4.03 18.40
C VAL A 127 -12.18 3.05 17.39
N SER A 128 -12.97 2.14 16.81
CA SER A 128 -12.50 1.24 15.75
C SER A 128 -12.03 2.02 14.51
N LEU A 129 -12.80 3.00 14.06
CA LEU A 129 -12.48 3.83 12.90
C LEU A 129 -11.21 4.66 13.13
N GLU A 130 -11.07 5.29 14.30
CA GLU A 130 -9.86 6.03 14.69
C GLU A 130 -8.63 5.13 14.69
N LYS A 131 -8.75 3.92 15.22
CA LYS A 131 -7.69 2.91 15.21
C LYS A 131 -7.31 2.49 13.79
N GLU A 132 -8.29 2.24 12.92
CA GLU A 132 -8.05 1.93 11.50
C GLU A 132 -7.32 3.09 10.78
N ILE A 133 -7.74 4.34 11.00
CA ILE A 133 -7.11 5.53 10.44
C ILE A 133 -5.67 5.67 10.95
N GLN A 134 -5.45 5.50 12.25
CA GLN A 134 -4.13 5.58 12.86
C GLN A 134 -3.20 4.50 12.32
N GLN A 135 -3.68 3.26 12.19
CA GLN A 135 -2.92 2.17 11.58
C GLN A 135 -2.56 2.46 10.11
N LYS A 136 -3.50 2.98 9.31
CA LYS A 136 -3.25 3.41 7.92
C LYS A 136 -2.17 4.50 7.87
N ARG A 137 -2.22 5.50 8.75
CA ARG A 137 -1.22 6.57 8.86
C ARG A 137 0.17 6.04 9.25
N LEU A 138 0.24 5.18 10.27
CA LEU A 138 1.49 4.56 10.72
C LEU A 138 2.10 3.68 9.64
N LYS A 139 1.29 2.87 8.94
CA LYS A 139 1.73 2.07 7.81
C LYS A 139 2.31 2.92 6.68
N LYS A 140 1.65 4.04 6.33
CA LYS A 140 2.17 5.00 5.32
C LYS A 140 3.48 5.64 5.77
N LYS A 141 3.58 6.09 7.03
CA LYS A 141 4.83 6.65 7.59
C LYS A 141 5.97 5.62 7.56
N ALA A 142 5.71 4.37 7.95
CA ALA A 142 6.68 3.29 7.91
C ALA A 142 7.15 2.98 6.48
N LEU A 143 6.24 2.99 5.50
CA LEU A 143 6.57 2.78 4.09
C LEU A 143 7.45 3.91 3.52
N ILE A 144 7.11 5.17 3.81
CA ILE A 144 7.90 6.34 3.38
C ILE A 144 9.30 6.26 3.99
N LYS A 145 9.40 6.04 5.30
CA LYS A 145 10.69 5.86 5.99
C LYS A 145 11.49 4.70 5.40
N LYS A 146 10.86 3.57 5.11
CA LYS A 146 11.53 2.43 4.46
C LYS A 146 12.07 2.81 3.08
N ARG A 147 11.28 3.51 2.26
CA ARG A 147 11.70 3.95 0.92
C ARG A 147 12.87 4.93 1.00
N GLU A 148 12.82 5.90 1.91
CA GLU A 148 13.92 6.83 2.18
C GLU A 148 15.20 6.07 2.54
N LEU A 149 15.13 5.13 3.50
CA LEU A 149 16.29 4.33 3.89
C LEU A 149 16.84 3.47 2.73
N THR A 150 15.97 2.95 1.86
CA THR A 150 16.41 2.23 0.65
C THR A 150 17.12 3.17 -0.33
N MET A 151 16.60 4.38 -0.54
CA MET A 151 17.23 5.38 -1.42
C MET A 151 18.58 5.86 -0.88
N LEU A 152 18.74 5.93 0.44
CA LEU A 152 20.00 6.23 1.12
C LEU A 152 20.96 5.04 1.18
N GLY A 153 20.63 3.91 0.54
CA GLY A 153 21.51 2.74 0.48
C GLY A 153 21.74 2.06 1.83
N LYS A 154 20.83 2.19 2.80
CA LYS A 154 21.02 1.61 4.13
C LYS A 154 21.30 0.09 4.06
N PRO A 155 22.40 -0.39 4.67
CA PRO A 155 22.76 -1.81 4.67
C PRO A 155 21.64 -2.71 5.16
N LYS A 156 21.44 -3.84 4.47
CA LYS A 156 20.48 -4.87 4.89
C LYS A 156 20.99 -5.57 6.14
N ARG A 157 20.07 -5.86 7.06
CA ARG A 157 20.34 -6.62 8.30
C ARG A 157 21.06 -7.94 8.01
N PRO A 158 21.89 -8.42 8.96
CA PRO A 158 22.64 -9.65 8.76
C PRO A 158 21.68 -10.83 8.60
N ARG A 159 21.99 -11.73 7.66
CA ARG A 159 21.22 -12.94 7.41
C ARG A 159 21.51 -13.98 8.48
N SER A 160 20.47 -14.60 9.03
CA SER A 160 20.64 -15.76 9.90
C SER A 160 21.00 -17.00 9.08
N ALA A 161 21.56 -18.02 9.75
CA ALA A 161 21.88 -19.31 9.13
C ALA A 161 20.66 -19.89 8.40
N TYR A 162 19.49 -19.81 9.02
CA TYR A 162 18.22 -20.23 8.42
C TYR A 162 17.83 -19.39 7.19
N ASN A 163 18.07 -18.07 7.19
CA ASN A 163 17.77 -17.24 6.00
C ASN A 163 18.68 -17.58 4.82
N ILE A 164 19.93 -17.94 5.08
CA ILE A 164 20.88 -18.39 4.05
C ILE A 164 20.42 -19.74 3.48
N PHE A 165 20.07 -20.69 4.36
CA PHE A 165 19.51 -21.98 3.95
C PHE A 165 18.23 -21.84 3.13
N ILE A 166 17.28 -20.99 3.55
CA ILE A 166 16.08 -20.71 2.76
C ILE A 166 16.47 -20.18 1.37
N ALA A 167 17.40 -19.24 1.28
CA ALA A 167 17.78 -18.64 0.00
C ALA A 167 18.34 -19.69 -0.98
N GLU A 168 19.10 -20.66 -0.49
CA GLU A 168 19.64 -21.77 -1.27
C GLU A 168 18.54 -22.76 -1.68
N ARG A 169 17.80 -23.33 -0.72
CA ARG A 169 16.80 -24.38 -0.98
C ARG A 169 15.56 -23.89 -1.73
N PHE A 170 15.22 -22.61 -1.59
CA PHE A 170 14.11 -22.02 -2.33
C PHE A 170 14.42 -21.87 -3.83
N GLN A 171 15.70 -21.80 -4.22
CA GLN A 171 16.12 -21.82 -5.63
C GLN A 171 16.07 -23.24 -6.23
N GLU A 172 16.43 -24.25 -5.44
CA GLU A 172 16.47 -25.64 -5.88
C GLU A 172 15.08 -26.25 -6.12
N THR A 173 14.08 -25.83 -5.34
CA THR A 173 12.71 -26.35 -5.46
C THR A 173 11.96 -25.66 -6.61
N LYS A 174 11.81 -26.33 -7.76
CA LYS A 174 11.10 -25.77 -8.93
C LYS A 174 9.57 -25.82 -8.77
N ASP A 175 9.02 -26.78 -8.04
CA ASP A 175 7.59 -27.09 -8.11
C ASP A 175 6.79 -26.69 -6.84
N GLY A 176 5.56 -26.21 -7.04
CA GLY A 176 4.60 -25.87 -5.98
C GLY A 176 4.49 -24.39 -5.62
N THR A 177 3.46 -24.06 -4.84
CA THR A 177 3.25 -22.70 -4.33
C THR A 177 4.34 -22.34 -3.31
N SER A 178 4.70 -21.05 -3.21
CA SER A 178 5.76 -20.58 -2.30
C SER A 178 5.53 -21.00 -0.84
N GLN A 179 4.27 -21.09 -0.42
CA GLN A 179 3.89 -21.53 0.92
C GLN A 179 4.21 -23.01 1.15
N VAL A 180 3.97 -23.88 0.17
CA VAL A 180 4.29 -25.32 0.26
C VAL A 180 5.80 -25.51 0.28
N LYS A 181 6.53 -24.84 -0.61
CA LYS A 181 8.01 -24.86 -0.62
C LYS A 181 8.59 -24.46 0.74
N LEU A 182 8.09 -23.38 1.33
CA LEU A 182 8.59 -22.91 2.63
C LEU A 182 8.30 -23.91 3.77
N LYS A 183 7.16 -24.60 3.74
CA LYS A 183 6.86 -25.68 4.70
C LYS A 183 7.88 -26.81 4.59
N THR A 184 8.14 -27.29 3.38
CA THR A 184 9.13 -28.34 3.13
C THR A 184 10.54 -27.91 3.57
N ILE A 185 10.95 -26.69 3.23
CA ILE A 185 12.25 -26.14 3.66
C ILE A 185 12.34 -26.06 5.19
N ASN A 186 11.26 -25.66 5.87
CA ASN A 186 11.25 -25.59 7.33
C ASN A 186 11.44 -26.98 7.97
N GLU A 187 10.76 -28.01 7.44
CA GLU A 187 10.96 -29.39 7.92
C GLU A 187 12.37 -29.90 7.63
N ASN A 188 12.90 -29.63 6.43
CA ASN A 188 14.27 -29.98 6.07
C ASN A 188 15.29 -29.32 7.02
N TRP A 189 15.11 -28.03 7.35
CA TRP A 189 15.97 -27.33 8.30
C TRP A 189 15.97 -27.95 9.69
N LYS A 190 14.80 -28.38 10.18
CA LYS A 190 14.71 -29.06 11.48
C LYS A 190 15.50 -30.36 11.47
N ASN A 191 15.36 -31.14 10.40
CA ASN A 191 15.98 -32.45 10.23
C ASN A 191 17.47 -32.42 9.86
N LEU A 192 18.04 -31.26 9.51
CA LEU A 192 19.48 -31.13 9.28
C LEU A 192 20.29 -31.47 10.54
N SER A 193 21.39 -32.20 10.35
CA SER A 193 22.34 -32.53 11.40
C SER A 193 23.07 -31.28 11.90
N SER A 194 23.69 -31.37 13.09
CA SER A 194 24.51 -30.28 13.64
C SER A 194 25.66 -29.89 12.71
N SER A 195 26.35 -30.88 12.12
CA SER A 195 27.45 -30.64 11.18
C SER A 195 27.01 -29.92 9.91
N GLN A 196 25.85 -30.27 9.35
CA GLN A 196 25.28 -29.57 8.18
C GLN A 196 24.86 -28.14 8.54
N LYS A 197 24.26 -27.94 9.72
CA LYS A 197 23.91 -26.60 10.22
C LYS A 197 25.14 -25.72 10.45
N GLN A 198 26.28 -26.31 10.80
CA GLN A 198 27.52 -25.57 11.09
C GLN A 198 28.00 -24.72 9.91
N VAL A 199 27.88 -25.22 8.68
CA VAL A 199 28.23 -24.47 7.47
C VAL A 199 27.41 -23.18 7.37
N TYR A 200 26.09 -23.28 7.59
CA TYR A 200 25.21 -22.10 7.57
C TYR A 200 25.45 -21.16 8.74
N ILE A 201 25.87 -21.67 9.90
CA ILE A 201 26.25 -20.85 11.05
C ILE A 201 27.50 -20.04 10.75
N GLN A 202 28.51 -20.63 10.11
CA GLN A 202 29.72 -19.93 9.67
C GLN A 202 29.37 -18.81 8.67
N LEU A 203 28.60 -19.13 7.62
CA LEU A 203 28.14 -18.13 6.64
C LEU A 203 27.34 -16.99 7.29
N ALA A 204 26.54 -17.28 8.31
CA ALA A 204 25.81 -16.27 9.05
C ALA A 204 26.73 -15.39 9.92
N ASN A 205 27.83 -15.94 10.42
CA ASN A 205 28.85 -15.16 11.14
C ASN A 205 29.60 -14.23 10.17
N ASP A 206 29.96 -14.71 8.99
CA ASP A 206 30.58 -13.89 7.95
C ASP A 206 29.66 -12.74 7.51
N ASP A 207 28.35 -13.00 7.35
CA ASP A 207 27.36 -11.96 7.00
C ASP A 207 27.17 -10.92 8.12
N LYS A 208 27.42 -11.28 9.40
CA LYS A 208 27.46 -10.31 10.50
C LYS A 208 28.66 -9.37 10.36
N ILE A 209 29.82 -9.89 9.97
CA ILE A 209 31.04 -9.08 9.74
C ILE A 209 30.79 -8.12 8.58
N ARG A 210 30.26 -8.61 7.46
CA ARG A 210 29.82 -7.79 6.31
C ARG A 210 28.90 -6.65 6.77
N TYR A 211 27.82 -6.97 7.47
CA TYR A 211 26.87 -5.98 7.97
C TYR A 211 27.52 -4.94 8.89
N TYR A 212 28.43 -5.35 9.76
CA TYR A 212 29.13 -4.43 10.66
C TYR A 212 29.96 -3.41 9.88
N ASN A 213 30.76 -3.88 8.91
CA ASN A 213 31.61 -3.01 8.09
C ASN A 213 30.77 -2.05 7.21
N GLU A 214 29.73 -2.55 6.55
CA GLU A 214 28.81 -1.74 5.76
C GLU A 214 28.06 -0.72 6.63
N MET A 215 27.61 -1.11 7.82
CA MET A 215 26.91 -0.18 8.71
C MET A 215 27.82 0.92 9.25
N LYS A 216 29.09 0.61 9.54
CA LYS A 216 30.05 1.60 10.02
C LYS A 216 30.27 2.68 8.96
N SER A 217 30.62 2.28 7.75
CA SER A 217 30.81 3.19 6.60
C SER A 217 29.53 3.98 6.27
N TRP A 218 28.37 3.35 6.30
CA TRP A 218 27.09 4.03 6.07
C TRP A 218 26.76 5.05 7.17
N GLU A 219 27.01 4.74 8.44
CA GLU A 219 26.81 5.68 9.55
C GLU A 219 27.74 6.88 9.45
N GLU A 220 29.01 6.67 9.06
CA GLU A 220 29.97 7.74 8.75
C GLU A 220 29.45 8.65 7.63
N GLN A 221 28.99 8.07 6.52
CA GLN A 221 28.39 8.85 5.42
C GLN A 221 27.15 9.63 5.87
N MET A 222 26.30 9.08 6.74
CA MET A 222 25.12 9.80 7.25
C MET A 222 25.50 10.95 8.19
N MET A 223 26.61 10.84 8.92
CA MET A 223 27.15 11.94 9.73
C MET A 223 27.64 13.10 8.85
N GLU A 224 28.36 12.79 7.76
CA GLU A 224 28.86 13.79 6.79
C GLU A 224 27.70 14.56 6.12
N VAL A 225 26.62 13.86 5.77
CA VAL A 225 25.40 14.47 5.19
C VAL A 225 24.55 15.21 6.26
N GLY A 226 24.92 15.13 7.54
CA GLY A 226 24.19 15.77 8.65
C GLY A 226 22.92 15.05 9.10
N ARG A 227 22.70 13.80 8.68
CA ARG A 227 21.54 12.97 9.01
C ARG A 227 21.78 12.09 10.24
N ASN A 228 22.15 12.74 11.33
CA ASN A 228 22.42 12.09 12.63
C ASN A 228 21.18 11.39 13.23
N ASP A 229 19.97 11.76 12.79
CA ASP A 229 18.70 11.13 13.18
C ASP A 229 18.60 9.64 12.80
N LEU A 230 19.41 9.21 11.83
CA LEU A 230 19.37 7.86 11.27
C LEU A 230 20.35 6.87 11.90
N LEU A 231 21.26 7.37 12.74
CA LEU A 231 22.29 6.59 13.44
C LEU A 231 21.68 5.68 14.51
N ARG A 232 22.30 4.53 14.76
CA ARG A 232 21.85 3.62 15.82
C ARG A 232 22.15 4.22 17.21
N ARG A 233 21.15 4.27 18.08
CA ARG A 233 21.30 4.74 19.48
C ARG A 233 22.11 3.79 20.37
N THR A 234 22.17 2.51 20.04
CA THR A 234 22.86 1.49 20.83
C THR A 234 23.50 0.49 19.88
N VAL A 235 24.83 0.53 19.77
CA VAL A 235 25.58 -0.55 19.15
C VAL A 235 25.74 -1.62 20.22
N LYS A 236 25.08 -2.78 20.09
CA LYS A 236 25.42 -3.94 20.92
C LYS A 236 26.87 -4.29 20.63
N HIS A 237 27.79 -3.91 21.51
CA HIS A 237 29.16 -4.39 21.50
C HIS A 237 29.11 -5.91 21.69
N GLN A 238 29.55 -6.66 20.69
CA GLN A 238 29.88 -8.07 20.89
C GLN A 238 31.12 -8.07 21.79
N ARG A 239 30.98 -8.58 23.02
CA ARG A 239 32.15 -8.91 23.86
C ARG A 239 33.02 -9.85 23.03
N LYS A 240 34.28 -9.45 22.80
CA LYS A 240 35.32 -10.36 22.31
C LYS A 240 35.33 -11.58 23.23
N VAL A 241 35.04 -12.76 22.68
CA VAL A 241 35.36 -14.03 23.33
C VAL A 241 36.78 -14.34 22.89
N ASP A 242 37.73 -13.62 23.46
CA ASP A 242 39.14 -13.93 23.44
C ASP A 242 39.58 -13.85 24.92
N THR A 243 39.30 -14.89 25.68
CA THR A 243 40.02 -15.15 26.92
C THR A 243 40.49 -16.59 26.85
N GLU A 244 41.72 -16.68 26.37
CA GLU A 244 42.71 -17.75 26.44
C GLU A 244 42.43 -18.79 27.53
N GLU A 245 42.33 -20.05 27.10
CA GLU A 245 42.68 -21.21 27.92
C GLU A 245 44.15 -21.08 28.35
N TYR A 246 44.38 -21.13 29.66
CA TYR A 246 45.59 -21.67 30.27
C TYR A 246 45.19 -22.46 31.52
#